data_AF-A0A2U2PJ74-F1
#
_entry.id   AF-A0A2U2PJ74-F1
#
_cell.length_a   1.000
_cell.length_b   1.000
_cell.length_c   1.000
_cell.angle_alpha   90.00
_cell.angle_beta   90.00
_cell.angle_gamma   90.00
#
_symmetry.space_group_name_H-M   'P 1'
#
loop_
_entity.id
_entity.type
_entity.pdbx_description
1 polymer ?
#
loop_
_entity_poly.entity_id
_entity_poly.type
_entity_poly.pdbx_seq_one_letter_code
_entity_poly.pdbx_strand_id
1 'polypeptide(L)'
;MKTILRYEFDFPLIARGYEGNCHIIFENPSYIPQTGDVIDFQIEDFFDDEQVVAQYERVRDSGLICAEKLYTRYKKDEMEIVILLYAEEQFQLNSSGSHKETLEEAFLCSV
;
A
#
# COMPACT_ATOMS: atom_id res chain seq x y z
N MET A 1 -3.39 3.09 23.39
CA MET A 1 -3.06 2.12 22.33
C MET A 1 -2.62 2.92 21.11
N LYS A 2 -1.41 2.68 20.61
CA LYS A 2 -0.86 3.36 19.43
C LYS A 2 -1.29 2.63 18.16
N THR A 3 -1.68 3.34 17.12
CA THR A 3 -1.93 2.76 15.79
C THR A 3 -0.81 3.17 14.84
N ILE A 4 -0.26 2.23 14.10
CA ILE A 4 0.73 2.47 13.04
C ILE A 4 0.10 1.99 11.74
N LEU A 5 0.00 2.88 10.76
CA LEU A 5 -0.51 2.56 9.44
C LEU A 5 0.62 2.72 8.43
N ARG A 6 0.98 1.63 7.75
CA ARG A 6 1.99 1.62 6.68
C ARG A 6 1.29 1.43 5.34
N TYR A 7 1.46 2.40 4.45
CA TYR A 7 1.11 2.27 3.05
C TYR A 7 2.33 1.75 2.30
N GLU A 8 2.17 0.65 1.59
CA GLU A 8 3.14 0.11 0.64
C GLU A 8 2.63 0.40 -0.78
N PHE A 9 3.54 0.81 -1.66
CA PHE A 9 3.22 1.08 -3.05
C PHE A 9 3.73 -0.08 -3.90
N ASP A 10 2.90 -0.59 -4.80
CA ASP A 10 3.34 -1.58 -5.77
C ASP A 10 4.25 -0.95 -6.85
N PHE A 11 5.04 -1.78 -7.55
CA PHE A 11 5.94 -1.39 -8.66
C PHE A 11 5.35 -0.50 -9.77
N PRO A 12 4.04 -0.54 -10.07
CA PRO A 12 3.42 0.39 -11.01
C PRO A 12 3.43 1.82 -10.49
N LEU A 13 3.29 2.00 -9.18
CA LEU A 13 3.29 3.30 -8.51
C LEU A 13 4.70 3.80 -8.22
N ILE A 14 5.68 2.89 -8.06
CA ILE A 14 7.08 3.23 -7.81
C ILE A 14 7.97 2.57 -8.86
N ALA A 15 8.67 3.40 -9.64
CA ALA A 15 9.45 3.00 -10.80
C ALA A 15 10.28 1.71 -10.59
N ARG A 16 10.27 0.82 -11.60
CA ARG A 16 10.99 -0.46 -11.53
C ARG A 16 12.49 -0.23 -11.30
N GLY A 17 13.02 -0.80 -10.23
CA GLY A 17 14.43 -0.68 -9.85
C GLY A 17 14.73 0.52 -8.95
N TYR A 18 13.71 1.22 -8.45
CA TYR A 18 13.89 2.20 -7.39
C TYR A 18 14.32 1.52 -6.08
N GLU A 19 15.43 1.99 -5.50
CA GLU A 19 16.04 1.42 -4.28
C GLU A 19 15.75 2.24 -3.01
N GLY A 20 15.01 3.35 -3.13
CA GLY A 20 14.66 4.21 -2.00
C GLY A 20 13.44 3.72 -1.20
N ASN A 21 13.03 4.50 -0.21
CA ASN A 21 11.83 4.19 0.57
C ASN A 21 10.60 4.20 -0.33
N CYS A 22 9.78 3.15 -0.24
CA CYS A 22 8.59 2.91 -1.05
C CYS A 22 7.31 2.86 -0.20
N HIS A 23 7.33 3.46 0.99
CA HIS A 23 6.25 3.37 1.94
C HIS A 23 6.03 4.68 2.70
N ILE A 24 4.77 4.95 3.05
CA ILE A 24 4.38 6.06 3.94
C ILE A 24 3.92 5.45 5.27
N ILE A 25 4.38 6.00 6.40
CA ILE A 25 3.98 5.55 7.73
C ILE A 25 3.29 6.68 8.48
N PHE A 26 2.07 6.43 8.94
CA PHE A 26 1.33 7.32 9.83
C PHE A 26 1.23 6.73 11.23
N GLU A 27 1.39 7.59 12.23
CA GLU A 27 1.14 7.26 13.62
C GLU A 27 -0.19 7.88 14.08
N ASN A 28 -1.06 7.02 14.61
CA ASN A 28 -2.41 7.34 15.08
C ASN A 28 -3.25 8.09 14.02
N PRO A 29 -3.39 7.54 12.80
CA PRO A 29 -4.18 8.20 11.77
C PRO A 29 -5.65 8.29 12.22
N SER A 30 -6.31 9.38 11.85
CA SER A 30 -7.73 9.61 12.13
C SER A 30 -8.66 8.64 11.38
N TYR A 31 -8.15 8.04 10.30
CA TYR A 31 -8.87 7.11 9.46
C TYR A 31 -7.93 5.99 8.99
N ILE A 32 -8.47 4.76 8.94
CA ILE A 32 -7.77 3.58 8.45
C ILE A 32 -8.57 3.06 7.24
N PRO A 33 -8.03 3.16 6.02
CA PRO A 33 -8.72 2.64 4.85
C PRO A 33 -8.98 1.15 4.93
N GLN A 34 -10.08 0.75 4.31
CA GLN A 34 -10.46 -0.64 4.07
C GLN A 34 -10.12 -1.04 2.64
N THR A 35 -10.12 -2.35 2.39
CA THR A 35 -9.93 -2.89 1.05
C THR A 35 -11.01 -2.38 0.09
N GLY A 36 -10.59 -1.82 -1.05
CA GLY A 36 -11.45 -1.23 -2.06
C GLY A 36 -11.68 0.28 -1.90
N ASP A 37 -11.23 0.89 -0.80
CA ASP A 37 -11.28 2.35 -0.66
C ASP A 37 -10.34 3.01 -1.67
N VAL A 38 -10.78 4.14 -2.23
CA VAL A 38 -9.96 4.97 -3.11
C VAL A 38 -9.14 5.92 -2.27
N ILE A 39 -7.84 6.01 -2.57
CA ILE A 39 -6.88 6.83 -1.84
C ILE A 39 -6.16 7.76 -2.81
N ASP A 40 -5.98 9.01 -2.40
CA ASP A 40 -5.19 9.99 -3.12
C ASP A 40 -4.20 10.63 -2.16
N PHE A 41 -2.94 10.70 -2.56
CA PHE A 41 -1.86 11.32 -1.80
C PHE A 41 -1.33 12.51 -2.58
N GLN A 42 -1.08 13.61 -1.86
CA GLN A 42 -0.13 14.63 -2.29
C GLN A 42 1.28 14.02 -2.18
N ILE A 43 1.71 13.25 -3.18
CA ILE A 43 2.90 12.38 -3.08
C ILE A 43 4.19 13.16 -2.79
N GLU A 44 4.26 14.42 -3.24
CA GLU A 44 5.36 15.36 -2.98
C GLU A 44 5.53 15.74 -1.50
N ASP A 45 4.50 15.56 -0.66
CA ASP A 45 4.62 15.77 0.79
C ASP A 45 5.39 14.64 1.48
N PHE A 46 5.61 13.52 0.79
CA PHE A 46 6.19 12.29 1.34
C PHE A 46 7.48 11.85 0.65
N PHE A 47 7.68 12.23 -0.60
CA PHE A 47 8.83 11.82 -1.40
C PHE A 47 9.44 13.02 -2.13
N ASP A 48 10.76 13.21 -1.97
CA ASP A 48 11.53 14.23 -2.69
C ASP A 48 12.03 13.77 -4.07
N ASP A 49 11.91 12.46 -4.36
CA ASP A 49 12.40 11.90 -5.62
C ASP A 49 11.44 12.25 -6.77
N GLU A 50 11.88 13.12 -7.68
CA GLU A 50 11.11 13.58 -8.83
C GLU A 50 10.61 12.42 -9.72
N GLN A 51 11.33 11.30 -9.81
CA GLN A 51 10.91 10.15 -10.60
C GLN A 51 9.73 9.42 -9.93
N VAL A 52 9.77 9.28 -8.61
CA VAL A 52 8.67 8.69 -7.84
C VAL A 52 7.43 9.57 -7.94
N VAL A 53 7.58 10.88 -7.73
CA VAL A 53 6.49 11.86 -7.86
C VAL A 53 5.89 11.79 -9.27
N ALA A 54 6.71 11.91 -10.31
CA ALA A 54 6.22 11.90 -11.69
C ALA A 54 5.56 10.56 -12.11
N GLN A 55 6.04 9.43 -11.58
CA GLN A 55 5.44 8.12 -11.85
C GLN A 55 4.09 7.97 -11.15
N TYR A 56 4.01 8.35 -9.87
CA TYR A 56 2.76 8.33 -9.11
C TYR A 56 1.70 9.22 -9.78
N GLU A 57 2.08 10.45 -10.13
CA GLU A 57 1.23 11.43 -10.81
C GLU A 57 0.69 10.89 -12.15
N ARG A 58 1.55 10.24 -12.95
CA ARG A 58 1.13 9.60 -14.21
C ARG A 58 0.09 8.50 -13.98
N VAL A 59 0.26 7.67 -12.96
CA VAL A 59 -0.68 6.60 -12.65
C VAL A 59 -1.99 7.18 -12.13
N ARG A 60 -1.94 8.19 -11.25
CA ARG A 60 -3.10 8.91 -10.74
C ARG A 60 -3.90 9.58 -11.87
N ASP A 61 -3.22 10.18 -12.84
CA ASP A 61 -3.89 10.81 -13.99
C ASP A 61 -4.56 9.76 -14.91
N SER A 62 -4.10 8.52 -14.88
CA SER A 62 -4.64 7.43 -15.68
C SER A 62 -5.84 6.71 -15.05
N GLY A 63 -6.06 6.87 -13.74
CA GLY A 63 -7.15 6.17 -13.04
C GLY A 63 -7.12 6.32 -11.53
N LEU A 64 -7.95 5.54 -10.84
CA LEU A 64 -8.04 5.57 -9.38
C LEU A 64 -6.95 4.72 -8.73
N ILE A 65 -6.55 5.10 -7.52
CA ILE A 65 -5.65 4.31 -6.68
C ILE A 65 -6.48 3.67 -5.57
N CYS A 66 -6.44 2.35 -5.49
CA CYS A 66 -7.24 1.57 -4.54
C CYS A 66 -6.35 1.00 -3.43
N ALA A 67 -6.88 0.99 -2.22
CA ALA A 67 -6.28 0.35 -1.06
C ALA A 67 -6.64 -1.13 -0.98
N GLU A 68 -5.67 -1.97 -0.62
CA GLU A 68 -5.86 -3.34 -0.18
C GLU A 68 -5.26 -3.50 1.21
N LYS A 69 -6.08 -3.81 2.22
CA LYS A 69 -5.57 -4.12 3.55
C LYS A 69 -5.01 -5.54 3.58
N LEU A 70 -3.70 -5.67 3.71
CA LEU A 70 -3.03 -6.97 3.75
C LEU A 70 -3.23 -7.66 5.10
N TYR A 71 -2.88 -6.99 6.20
CA TYR A 71 -3.07 -7.54 7.54
C TYR A 71 -3.08 -6.47 8.62
N THR A 72 -3.54 -6.89 9.80
CA THR A 72 -3.45 -6.14 11.05
C THR A 72 -2.74 -6.99 12.09
N ARG A 73 -1.67 -6.43 12.67
CA ARG A 73 -0.87 -7.07 13.73
C ARG A 73 -1.11 -6.34 15.04
N TYR A 74 -1.63 -7.07 16.04
CA TYR A 74 -1.82 -6.56 17.39
C TYR A 74 -0.61 -6.90 18.25
N LYS A 75 -0.11 -5.93 19.01
CA LYS A 75 0.89 -6.11 20.06
C LYS A 75 0.35 -5.48 21.36
N LYS A 76 1.11 -5.61 22.45
CA LYS A 76 0.66 -5.22 23.80
C LYS A 76 0.15 -3.78 23.89
N ASP A 77 0.84 -2.83 23.26
CA ASP A 77 0.54 -1.39 23.34
C ASP A 77 0.31 -0.74 21.97
N GLU A 78 0.45 -1.51 20.88
CA GLU A 78 0.39 -1.03 19.50
C GLU A 78 -0.38 -1.96 18.56
N MET A 79 -0.94 -1.36 17.52
CA MET A 79 -1.57 -2.04 16.39
C MET A 79 -0.91 -1.56 15.10
N GLU A 80 -0.35 -2.47 14.32
CA GLU A 80 0.26 -2.20 13.01
C GLU A 80 -0.69 -2.67 11.91
N ILE A 81 -0.98 -1.81 10.94
CA ILE A 81 -1.82 -2.10 9.78
C ILE A 81 -1.01 -1.83 8.53
N VAL A 82 -1.00 -2.78 7.61
CA VAL A 82 -0.32 -2.66 6.32
C VAL A 82 -1.36 -2.61 5.22
N ILE A 83 -1.30 -1.56 4.40
CA ILE A 83 -2.16 -1.35 3.24
C ILE A 83 -1.28 -1.27 2.01
N LEU A 84 -1.61 -2.05 0.99
CA LEU A 84 -0.98 -1.98 -0.32
C LEU A 84 -1.83 -1.11 -1.24
N LEU A 85 -1.18 -0.26 -2.02
CA LEU A 85 -1.81 0.64 -2.97
C LEU A 85 -1.62 0.11 -4.39
N TYR A 86 -2.70 0.11 -5.16
CA TYR A 86 -2.76 -0.36 -6.53
C TYR A 86 -3.40 0.67 -7.45
N ALA A 87 -3.03 0.65 -8.73
CA ALA A 87 -3.91 1.21 -9.75
C ALA A 87 -5.20 0.37 -9.83
N GLU A 88 -6.35 1.00 -10.06
CA GLU A 88 -7.66 0.36 -10.09
C GLU A 88 -7.72 -0.89 -11.00
N GLU A 89 -7.16 -0.80 -12.20
CA GLU A 89 -7.13 -1.91 -13.15
C GLU A 89 -6.46 -3.16 -12.55
N GLN A 90 -5.40 -2.96 -11.78
CA GLN A 90 -4.65 -4.04 -11.15
C GLN A 90 -5.37 -4.58 -9.92
N PHE A 91 -5.99 -3.70 -9.15
CA PHE A 91 -6.84 -4.10 -8.05
C PHE A 91 -7.99 -4.99 -8.53
N GLN A 92 -8.62 -4.65 -9.66
CA GLN A 92 -9.67 -5.46 -10.26
C GLN A 92 -9.14 -6.82 -10.72
N LEU A 93 -7.95 -6.89 -11.34
CA LEU A 93 -7.32 -8.15 -11.74
C LEU A 93 -6.97 -9.05 -10.53
N ASN A 94 -6.40 -8.47 -9.48
CA ASN A 94 -6.00 -9.20 -8.27
C ASN A 94 -7.22 -9.66 -7.45
N SER A 95 -8.30 -8.89 -7.43
CA SER A 95 -9.53 -9.24 -6.73
C SER A 95 -10.40 -10.26 -7.49
N SER A 96 -10.22 -10.38 -8.81
CA SER A 96 -10.96 -11.35 -9.66
C SER A 96 -10.19 -12.65 -9.93
N GLY A 97 -8.89 -12.70 -9.63
CA GLY A 97 -8.04 -13.90 -9.69
C GLY A 97 -7.81 -14.55 -8.32
N SER A 98 -7.85 -15.88 -8.26
CA SER A 98 -7.61 -16.72 -7.08
C SER A 98 -6.18 -16.57 -6.49
N HIS A 99 -5.87 -15.46 -5.83
CA HIS A 99 -4.57 -15.20 -5.19
C HIS A 99 -4.59 -15.27 -3.64
N LYS A 100 -5.61 -15.90 -3.05
CA LYS A 100 -5.58 -16.26 -1.63
C LYS A 100 -4.50 -17.29 -1.27
N GLU A 101 -3.92 -17.99 -2.25
CA GLU A 101 -3.03 -19.13 -1.97
C GLU A 101 -1.56 -18.75 -1.73
N THR A 102 -1.07 -17.57 -2.15
CA THR A 102 0.38 -17.31 -2.14
C THR A 102 0.91 -16.65 -0.85
N LEU A 103 0.07 -15.97 -0.08
CA LEU A 103 0.49 -15.33 1.19
C LEU A 103 0.35 -16.25 2.41
N GLU A 104 -0.54 -17.26 2.37
CA GLU A 104 -0.62 -18.27 3.43
C GLU A 104 0.59 -19.23 3.39
N GLU A 105 1.13 -19.54 2.21
CA GLU A 105 2.30 -20.43 2.08
C GLU A 105 3.60 -19.80 2.59
N ALA A 106 3.80 -18.48 2.44
CA ALA A 106 4.97 -17.79 2.98
C ALA A 106 4.98 -17.76 4.53
N PHE A 107 3.80 -17.80 5.16
CA PHE A 107 3.66 -17.79 6.61
C PHE A 107 3.92 -19.18 7.23
N LEU A 108 3.60 -20.26 6.52
CA LEU A 108 3.82 -21.63 6.98
C LEU A 108 5.28 -22.10 6.89
N CYS A 109 6.12 -21.44 6.09
CA CYS A 109 7.56 -21.75 6.00
C CYS A 109 8.44 -20.98 7.00
N SER A 110 7.85 -20.13 7.84
CA SER A 110 8.59 -19.28 8.79
C SER A 110 8.37 -19.64 10.27
N VAL A 111 7.81 -20.82 10.56
CA VAL A 111 7.60 -21.36 11.92
C VAL A 111 8.53 -22.55 12.18
#